data_AF-A0A522D0A6-F1
#
_entry.id   AF-A0A522D0A6-F1
#
_cell.length_a   1.000
_cell.length_b   1.000
_cell.length_c   1.000
_cell.angle_alpha   90.00
_cell.angle_beta   90.00
_cell.angle_gamma   90.00
#
_symmetry.space_group_name_H-M   'P 1'
#
loop_
_entity.id
_entity.type
_entity.pdbx_description
1 polymer ?
#
loop_
_entity_poly.entity_id
_entity_poly.type
_entity_poly.pdbx_seq_one_letter_code
_entity_poly.pdbx_strand_id
1 'polypeptide(L)'
;MSETTVTEQGALSQMGGSFKNMLVGLVCFALSWPVLYCGASRTHWNKIFKNAVPVEQAKGDDLAYVTGTPVADAIGDGANLEKGKYLSISKSTEVMAWVENVKSDSKTDKSLTGTKTTTETKTYSYAIEWTSSPKDVSSFNQEKWKTWKTKNNIPADVQNPKIADSEKSTSIYAPGCKVN
;
A
#
# COMPACT_ATOMS: atom_id res chain seq x y z
N MET A 1 28.38 20.52 2.81
CA MET A 1 29.44 21.19 3.59
C MET A 1 29.61 20.39 4.85
N SER A 2 30.81 19.89 5.13
CA SER A 2 31.02 18.92 6.21
C SER A 2 32.05 19.45 7.18
N GLU A 3 31.62 19.73 8.42
CA GLU A 3 32.51 19.74 9.57
C GLU A 3 32.96 18.30 9.84
N THR A 4 34.26 18.09 9.95
CA THR A 4 34.81 16.79 10.33
C THR A 4 35.12 16.81 11.82
N THR A 5 34.22 16.23 12.61
CA THR A 5 34.49 15.93 14.02
C THR A 5 35.07 14.52 14.08
N VAL A 6 36.38 14.39 14.31
CA VAL A 6 37.01 13.10 14.55
C VAL A 6 36.74 12.73 16.01
N THR A 7 35.86 11.77 16.24
CA THR A 7 35.66 11.16 17.57
C THR A 7 36.41 9.85 17.61
N GLU A 8 37.53 9.80 18.33
CA GLU A 8 38.20 8.54 18.65
C GLU A 8 37.30 7.72 19.59
N GLN A 9 36.70 6.65 19.07
CA GLN A 9 36.04 5.65 19.89
C GLN A 9 37.02 4.52 20.19
N GLY A 10 37.43 4.41 21.46
CA GLY A 10 38.29 3.31 21.91
C GLY A 10 37.61 1.95 21.69
N ALA A 11 38.42 0.90 21.45
CA ALA A 11 37.98 -0.47 21.15
C ALA A 11 36.93 -1.04 22.14
N LEU A 12 36.95 -0.58 23.39
CA LEU A 12 35.98 -0.96 24.43
C LEU A 12 34.59 -0.35 24.20
N SER A 13 34.50 0.89 23.68
CA SER A 13 33.25 1.55 23.28
C SER A 13 32.64 0.88 22.04
N GLN A 14 33.49 0.41 21.13
CA GLN A 14 33.09 -0.30 19.91
C GLN A 14 32.60 -1.74 20.20
N MET A 15 33.21 -2.45 21.16
CA MET A 15 32.69 -3.74 21.67
C MET A 15 31.38 -3.58 22.44
N GLY A 16 31.26 -2.57 23.31
CA GLY A 16 30.03 -2.31 24.07
C GLY A 16 28.84 -1.96 23.18
N GLY A 17 29.05 -1.18 22.11
CA GLY A 17 28.04 -0.89 21.10
C GLY A 17 27.56 -2.12 20.33
N SER A 18 28.48 -3.05 20.03
CA SER A 18 28.18 -4.27 19.29
C SER A 18 27.34 -5.28 20.09
N PHE A 19 27.60 -5.43 21.39
CA PHE A 19 26.78 -6.27 22.28
C PHE A 19 25.36 -5.71 22.46
N LYS A 20 25.20 -4.39 22.51
CA LYS A 20 23.88 -3.75 22.59
C LYS A 20 23.06 -4.02 21.33
N ASN A 21 23.67 -3.92 20.15
CA ASN A 21 23.01 -4.18 18.88
C ASN A 21 22.66 -5.67 18.70
N MET A 22 23.49 -6.58 19.21
CA MET A 22 23.20 -8.02 19.24
C MET A 22 21.98 -8.34 20.10
N LEU A 23 21.87 -7.74 21.30
CA LEU A 23 20.71 -7.91 22.18
C LEU A 23 19.42 -7.35 21.57
N VAL A 24 19.49 -6.19 20.92
CA VAL A 24 18.35 -5.64 20.17
C VAL A 24 17.94 -6.59 19.05
N GLY A 25 18.89 -7.15 18.30
CA GLY A 25 18.62 -8.17 17.28
C GLY A 25 17.94 -9.42 17.83
N LEU A 26 18.36 -9.91 19.00
CA LEU A 26 17.77 -11.08 19.65
C LEU A 26 16.35 -10.81 20.14
N VAL A 27 16.08 -9.61 20.67
CA VAL A 27 14.73 -9.16 21.02
C VAL A 27 13.84 -9.07 19.76
N CYS A 28 14.33 -8.44 18.69
CA CYS A 28 13.61 -8.38 17.42
C CYS A 28 13.33 -9.77 16.83
N PHE A 29 14.27 -10.70 16.95
CA PHE A 29 14.09 -12.09 16.55
C PHE A 29 12.95 -12.75 17.33
N ALA A 30 12.95 -12.67 18.67
CA ALA A 30 11.87 -13.21 19.48
C ALA A 30 10.50 -12.57 19.16
N LEU A 31 10.46 -11.26 18.93
CA LEU A 31 9.25 -10.53 18.57
C LEU A 31 8.74 -10.83 17.15
N SER A 32 9.58 -11.39 16.27
CA SER A 32 9.16 -11.78 14.93
C SER A 32 8.22 -12.99 14.94
N TRP A 33 8.31 -13.89 15.92
CA TRP A 33 7.43 -15.06 16.03
C TRP A 33 5.95 -14.68 16.18
N PRO A 34 5.55 -13.78 17.11
CA PRO A 34 4.18 -13.28 17.20
C PRO A 34 3.68 -12.61 15.91
N VAL A 35 4.53 -11.79 15.27
CA VAL A 35 4.17 -11.10 14.02
C VAL A 35 3.91 -12.11 12.89
N LEU A 36 4.80 -13.09 12.75
CA LEU A 36 4.64 -14.17 11.77
C LEU A 36 3.45 -15.06 12.11
N TYR A 37 3.18 -15.33 13.39
CA TYR A 37 2.02 -16.10 13.81
C TYR A 37 0.71 -15.40 13.46
N CYS A 38 0.60 -14.08 13.67
CA CYS A 38 -0.56 -13.29 13.24
C CYS A 38 -0.76 -13.30 11.72
N GLY A 39 0.32 -13.30 10.94
CA GLY A 39 0.26 -13.42 9.48
C GLY A 39 -0.14 -14.84 9.02
N ALA A 40 0.43 -15.87 9.64
CA ALA A 40 0.18 -17.28 9.32
C ALA A 40 -1.21 -17.76 9.76
N SER A 41 -1.80 -17.11 10.77
CA SER A 41 -3.16 -17.39 11.24
C SER A 41 -4.22 -16.55 10.55
N ARG A 42 -3.90 -15.88 9.42
CA ARG A 42 -4.94 -15.37 8.50
C ARG A 42 -5.94 -16.49 8.23
N THR A 43 -7.15 -16.25 8.68
CA THR A 43 -8.20 -17.25 8.77
C THR A 43 -8.46 -17.84 7.38
N HIS A 44 -8.51 -19.18 7.30
CA HIS A 44 -9.05 -19.84 6.12
C HIS A 44 -10.53 -19.47 6.05
N TRP A 45 -10.85 -18.48 5.21
CA TRP A 45 -12.21 -18.01 4.99
C TRP A 45 -13.19 -19.15 4.70
N ASN A 46 -12.73 -20.25 4.08
CA ASN A 46 -13.51 -21.47 3.89
C ASN A 46 -14.06 -22.08 5.19
N LYS A 47 -13.37 -21.96 6.33
CA LYS A 47 -13.88 -22.45 7.63
C LYS A 47 -14.91 -21.49 8.24
N ILE A 48 -14.76 -20.19 7.96
CA ILE A 48 -15.65 -19.13 8.42
C ILE A 48 -16.98 -19.20 7.65
N PHE A 49 -16.92 -19.32 6.32
CA PHE A 49 -18.11 -19.40 5.45
C PHE A 49 -18.86 -20.73 5.49
N LYS A 50 -18.33 -21.78 6.15
CA LYS A 50 -19.03 -23.07 6.30
C LYS A 50 -20.35 -22.97 7.06
N ASN A 51 -20.44 -22.01 7.96
CA ASN A 51 -21.63 -21.79 8.78
C ASN A 51 -22.49 -20.63 8.26
N ALA A 52 -22.25 -20.19 7.02
CA ALA A 52 -23.10 -19.16 6.43
C ALA A 52 -24.53 -19.68 6.29
N VAL A 53 -25.52 -18.82 6.53
CA VAL A 53 -26.94 -19.13 6.39
C VAL A 53 -27.51 -18.46 5.13
N PRO A 54 -28.65 -18.92 4.57
CA PRO A 54 -29.31 -18.18 3.50
C PRO A 54 -29.57 -16.72 3.91
N VAL A 55 -29.42 -15.78 2.98
CA VAL A 55 -29.57 -14.34 3.28
C VAL A 55 -30.93 -13.99 3.89
N GLU A 56 -31.96 -14.77 3.59
CA GLU A 56 -33.32 -14.61 4.12
C GLU A 56 -33.41 -14.93 5.61
N GLN A 57 -32.43 -15.68 6.14
CA GLN A 57 -32.36 -16.15 7.52
C GLN A 57 -31.27 -15.42 8.34
N ALA A 58 -30.42 -14.63 7.68
CA ALA A 58 -29.32 -13.92 8.30
C ALA A 58 -29.80 -12.73 9.15
N LYS A 59 -29.22 -12.56 10.33
CA LYS A 59 -29.37 -11.35 11.17
C LYS A 59 -28.12 -10.48 11.01
N GLY A 60 -28.15 -9.26 11.58
CA GLY A 60 -26.98 -8.38 11.57
C GLY A 60 -25.75 -9.10 12.14
N ASP A 61 -24.64 -9.04 11.40
CA ASP A 61 -23.35 -9.72 11.62
C ASP A 61 -23.27 -11.23 11.29
N ASP A 62 -24.36 -11.85 10.82
CA ASP A 62 -24.31 -13.23 10.33
C ASP A 62 -23.67 -13.30 8.93
N LEU A 63 -22.88 -14.36 8.72
CA LEU A 63 -22.39 -14.70 7.39
C LEU A 63 -23.55 -15.25 6.57
N ALA A 64 -23.85 -14.60 5.45
CA ALA A 64 -24.93 -14.98 4.57
C ALA A 64 -24.41 -15.54 3.24
N TYR A 65 -25.15 -16.47 2.65
CA TYR A 65 -24.96 -16.89 1.26
C TYR A 65 -26.26 -16.72 0.46
N VAL A 66 -26.10 -16.55 -0.85
CA VAL A 66 -27.23 -16.53 -1.79
C VAL A 66 -26.96 -17.58 -2.86
N THR A 67 -27.95 -18.44 -3.11
CA THR A 67 -27.92 -19.41 -4.20
C THR A 67 -29.01 -19.07 -5.19
N GLY A 68 -28.65 -18.88 -6.45
CA GLY A 68 -29.60 -18.55 -7.50
C GLY A 68 -28.97 -18.70 -8.87
N THR A 69 -29.80 -18.66 -9.91
CA THR A 69 -29.28 -18.51 -11.27
C THR A 69 -29.00 -17.02 -11.47
N PRO A 70 -27.74 -16.60 -11.65
CA PRO A 70 -27.42 -15.18 -11.78
C PRO A 70 -28.17 -14.60 -12.99
N VAL A 71 -29.05 -13.62 -12.72
CA VAL A 71 -29.73 -12.86 -13.76
C VAL A 71 -28.97 -11.55 -13.93
N ALA A 72 -28.15 -11.48 -14.97
CA ALA A 72 -27.46 -10.27 -15.38
C ALA A 72 -28.17 -9.64 -16.58
N ASP A 73 -28.11 -8.32 -16.66
CA ASP A 73 -28.46 -7.59 -17.87
C ASP A 73 -27.56 -8.03 -19.02
N ALA A 74 -28.10 -8.01 -20.25
CA ALA A 74 -27.35 -8.42 -21.41
C ALA A 74 -26.25 -7.38 -21.71
N ILE A 75 -24.99 -7.80 -21.65
CA ILE A 75 -23.79 -7.00 -21.93
C ILE A 75 -23.20 -7.39 -23.30
N GLY A 76 -22.51 -6.46 -23.95
CA GLY A 76 -21.84 -6.66 -25.24
C GLY A 76 -20.86 -5.52 -25.51
N ASP A 77 -19.92 -5.74 -26.43
CA ASP A 77 -18.83 -4.81 -26.80
C ASP A 77 -18.93 -4.43 -28.28
N GLY A 78 -20.15 -4.17 -28.75
CA GLY A 78 -20.44 -3.78 -30.12
C GLY A 78 -19.91 -4.80 -31.15
N ALA A 79 -18.79 -4.48 -31.80
CA ALA A 79 -18.20 -5.28 -32.87
C ALA A 79 -17.55 -6.60 -32.39
N ASN A 80 -17.14 -6.69 -31.12
CA ASN A 80 -16.36 -7.82 -30.62
C ASN A 80 -17.19 -8.85 -29.85
N LEU A 81 -18.34 -8.44 -29.30
CA LEU A 81 -19.22 -9.29 -28.51
C LEU A 81 -20.68 -8.87 -28.68
N GLU A 82 -21.48 -9.75 -29.29
CA GLU A 82 -22.92 -9.56 -29.42
C GLU A 82 -23.59 -9.46 -28.05
N LYS A 83 -24.65 -8.66 -27.94
CA LYS A 83 -25.34 -8.41 -26.68
C LYS A 83 -25.96 -9.70 -26.12
N GLY A 84 -25.50 -10.15 -24.95
CA GLY A 84 -25.92 -11.41 -24.34
C GLY A 84 -25.69 -11.47 -22.83
N LYS A 85 -26.17 -12.54 -22.17
CA LYS A 85 -26.02 -12.72 -20.72
C LYS A 85 -24.63 -13.30 -20.41
N TYR A 86 -23.67 -12.42 -20.14
CA TYR A 86 -22.31 -12.81 -19.81
C TYR A 86 -21.91 -12.35 -18.41
N LEU A 87 -20.91 -13.01 -17.84
CA LEU A 87 -20.23 -12.57 -16.63
C LEU A 87 -19.23 -11.46 -17.00
N SER A 88 -19.39 -10.28 -16.41
CA SER A 88 -18.40 -9.21 -16.53
C SER A 88 -17.26 -9.46 -15.54
N ILE A 89 -16.03 -9.52 -16.03
CA ILE A 89 -14.83 -9.64 -15.21
C ILE A 89 -14.08 -8.32 -15.30
N SER A 90 -14.11 -7.53 -14.22
CA SER A 90 -13.21 -6.39 -14.07
C SER A 90 -11.90 -6.89 -13.47
N LYS A 91 -10.78 -6.67 -14.17
CA LYS A 91 -9.43 -6.90 -13.62
C LYS A 91 -8.88 -5.55 -13.21
N SER A 92 -8.25 -5.43 -12.04
CA SER A 92 -7.43 -4.25 -11.76
C SER A 92 -5.97 -4.68 -11.87
N THR A 93 -5.27 -4.20 -12.90
CA THR A 93 -3.85 -4.49 -13.06
C THR A 93 -3.08 -3.54 -12.15
N GLU A 94 -2.33 -4.12 -11.21
CA GLU A 94 -1.39 -3.39 -10.37
C GLU A 94 0.02 -3.83 -10.72
N VAL A 95 0.96 -2.90 -10.67
CA VAL A 95 2.39 -3.16 -10.88
C VAL A 95 3.17 -2.67 -9.66
N MET A 96 4.25 -3.36 -9.32
CA MET A 96 5.19 -2.85 -8.32
C MET A 96 5.94 -1.65 -8.91
N ALA A 97 5.79 -0.49 -8.28
CA ALA A 97 6.46 0.74 -8.69
C ALA A 97 6.86 1.56 -7.47
N TRP A 98 7.82 2.46 -7.65
CA TRP A 98 8.14 3.45 -6.64
C TRP A 98 6.98 4.42 -6.45
N VAL A 99 6.64 4.71 -5.21
CA VAL A 99 5.58 5.65 -4.82
C VAL A 99 6.18 6.71 -3.90
N GLU A 100 5.93 7.99 -4.23
CA GLU A 100 6.21 9.12 -3.35
C GLU A 100 5.03 9.35 -2.41
N ASN A 101 5.28 9.14 -1.12
CA ASN A 101 4.33 9.40 -0.05
C ASN A 101 4.65 10.76 0.57
N VAL A 102 3.66 11.65 0.59
CA VAL A 102 3.80 13.01 1.17
C VAL A 102 2.88 13.14 2.37
N LYS A 103 3.47 13.32 3.54
CA LYS A 103 2.74 13.63 4.77
C LYS A 103 2.87 15.12 5.08
N SER A 104 1.76 15.81 5.27
CA SER A 104 1.73 17.21 5.67
C SER A 104 1.27 17.32 7.12
N ASP A 105 2.09 17.91 7.97
CA ASP A 105 1.78 18.23 9.36
C ASP A 105 1.75 19.75 9.52
N SER A 106 0.71 20.31 10.16
CA SER A 106 0.61 21.74 10.42
C SER A 106 0.60 22.03 11.92
N LYS A 107 1.37 23.04 12.33
CA LYS A 107 1.41 23.53 13.72
C LYS A 107 1.16 25.03 13.74
N THR A 108 0.12 25.46 14.45
CA THR A 108 -0.19 26.88 14.64
C THR A 108 0.23 27.31 16.04
N ASP A 109 1.30 28.11 16.11
CA ASP A 109 1.73 28.74 17.35
C ASP A 109 1.12 30.15 17.46
N LYS A 110 0.47 30.44 18.58
CA LYS A 110 -0.05 31.77 18.90
C LYS A 110 0.98 32.51 19.75
N SER A 111 1.49 33.62 19.23
CA SER A 111 2.28 34.56 20.01
C SER A 111 1.42 35.27 21.06
N LEU A 112 2.00 35.62 22.22
CA LEU A 112 1.39 36.48 23.25
C LEU A 112 0.97 37.86 22.70
N THR A 113 1.54 38.31 21.57
CA THR A 113 1.17 39.56 20.86
C THR A 113 0.02 39.40 19.86
N GLY A 114 -0.65 38.24 19.80
CA GLY A 114 -1.81 38.00 18.93
C GLY A 114 -1.46 37.52 17.52
N THR A 115 -0.18 37.50 17.15
CA THR A 115 0.28 36.96 15.85
C THR A 115 0.16 35.43 15.84
N LYS A 116 -0.56 34.89 14.86
CA LYS A 116 -0.64 33.44 14.59
C LYS A 116 0.43 33.07 13.57
N THR A 117 1.34 32.17 13.92
CA THR A 117 2.31 31.59 12.99
C THR A 117 1.91 30.15 12.72
N THR A 118 1.48 29.85 11.50
CA THR A 118 1.22 28.47 11.05
C THR A 118 2.46 27.96 10.33
N THR A 119 3.07 26.91 10.86
CA THR A 119 4.18 26.20 10.24
C THR A 119 3.65 24.92 9.61
N GLU A 120 3.78 24.79 8.30
CA GLU A 120 3.49 23.55 7.57
C GLU A 120 4.79 22.79 7.32
N THR A 121 4.84 21.53 7.73
CA THR A 121 5.96 20.62 7.50
C THR A 121 5.52 19.49 6.57
N LYS A 122 6.18 19.38 5.42
CA LYS A 122 5.97 18.26 4.48
C LYS A 122 7.09 17.25 4.62
N THR A 123 6.73 16.02 4.91
CA THR A 123 7.65 14.87 4.99
C THR A 123 7.45 13.99 3.77
N TYR A 124 8.54 13.71 3.05
CA TYR A 124 8.55 12.87 1.86
C TYR A 124 9.17 11.51 2.20
N SER A 125 8.49 10.42 1.82
CA SER A 125 9.03 9.07 1.86
C SER A 125 8.81 8.36 0.53
N TYR A 126 9.66 7.38 0.24
CA TYR A 126 9.62 6.62 -1.00
C TYR A 126 9.68 5.14 -0.70
N ALA A 127 8.81 4.36 -1.34
CA ALA A 127 8.74 2.90 -1.17
C ALA A 127 8.30 2.23 -2.47
N ILE A 128 8.62 0.94 -2.63
CA ILE A 128 8.03 0.13 -3.70
C ILE A 128 6.71 -0.41 -3.19
N GLU A 129 5.63 -0.11 -3.91
CA GLU A 129 4.27 -0.49 -3.56
C GLU A 129 3.55 -1.01 -4.81
N TRP A 130 2.52 -1.83 -4.63
CA TRP A 130 1.59 -2.18 -5.69
C TRP A 130 0.73 -0.96 -6.01
N THR A 131 0.71 -0.54 -7.28
CA THR A 131 -0.09 0.60 -7.73
C THR A 131 -0.67 0.34 -9.12
N SER A 132 -1.93 0.75 -9.32
CA SER A 132 -2.60 0.75 -10.62
C SER A 132 -2.30 1.99 -11.46
N SER A 133 -1.59 2.97 -10.88
CA SER A 133 -1.23 4.22 -11.54
C SER A 133 0.21 4.60 -11.17
N PRO A 134 1.21 3.87 -11.69
CA PRO A 134 2.62 4.19 -11.47
C PRO A 134 2.93 5.56 -12.08
N LYS A 135 3.37 6.49 -11.24
CA LYS A 135 3.83 7.81 -11.69
C LYS A 135 5.24 7.71 -12.25
N ASP A 136 5.57 8.53 -13.24
CA ASP A 136 6.95 8.66 -13.69
C ASP A 136 7.83 9.16 -12.53
N VAL A 137 9.01 8.55 -12.36
CA VAL A 137 9.95 8.92 -11.29
C VAL A 137 10.43 10.38 -11.45
N SER A 138 10.40 10.90 -12.66
CA SER A 138 10.67 12.32 -12.96
C SER A 138 9.65 13.27 -12.36
N SER A 139 8.44 12.81 -12.01
CA SER A 139 7.41 13.63 -11.37
C SER A 139 7.57 13.74 -9.85
N PHE A 140 8.50 13.00 -9.24
CA PHE A 140 8.77 13.08 -7.80
C PHE A 140 9.48 14.39 -7.44
N ASN A 141 9.51 14.72 -6.15
CA ASN A 141 10.40 15.76 -5.64
C ASN A 141 11.86 15.35 -5.85
N GLN A 142 12.49 15.89 -6.89
CA GLN A 142 13.81 15.43 -7.35
C GLN A 142 14.93 15.63 -6.32
N GLU A 143 14.85 16.66 -5.48
CA GLU A 143 15.85 16.91 -4.44
C GLU A 143 15.78 15.83 -3.34
N LYS A 144 14.56 15.54 -2.85
CA LYS A 144 14.34 14.52 -1.82
C LYS A 144 14.57 13.12 -2.37
N TRP A 145 14.13 12.86 -3.59
CA TRP A 145 14.37 11.60 -4.30
C TRP A 145 15.86 11.31 -4.48
N LYS A 146 16.66 12.27 -4.95
CA LYS A 146 18.12 12.09 -5.13
C LYS A 146 18.82 11.76 -3.81
N THR A 147 18.47 12.47 -2.74
CA THR A 147 19.00 12.24 -1.40
C THR A 147 18.64 10.83 -0.90
N TRP A 148 17.36 10.44 -1.05
CA TRP A 148 16.87 9.14 -0.63
C TRP A 148 17.51 7.99 -1.43
N LYS A 149 17.63 8.11 -2.76
CA LYS A 149 18.29 7.10 -3.61
C LYS A 149 19.74 6.88 -3.21
N THR A 150 20.47 7.97 -2.97
CA THR A 150 21.89 7.91 -2.57
C THR A 150 22.04 7.19 -1.23
N LYS A 151 21.16 7.48 -0.28
CA LYS A 151 21.14 6.81 1.03
C LYS A 151 20.82 5.31 0.94
N ASN A 152 19.98 4.91 -0.01
CA ASN A 152 19.50 3.53 -0.15
C ASN A 152 20.21 2.75 -1.28
N ASN A 153 21.30 3.29 -1.85
CA ASN A 153 22.07 2.66 -2.95
C ASN A 153 21.22 2.24 -4.16
N ILE A 154 20.23 3.08 -4.53
CA ILE A 154 19.37 2.81 -5.68
C ILE A 154 20.02 3.34 -6.97
N PRO A 155 19.99 2.57 -8.09
CA PRO A 155 20.55 3.02 -9.37
C PRO A 155 19.99 4.36 -9.84
N ALA A 156 20.81 5.12 -10.59
CA ALA A 156 20.48 6.47 -11.00
C ALA A 156 19.34 6.52 -12.03
N ASP A 157 19.27 5.51 -12.88
CA ASP A 157 18.42 5.34 -14.06
C ASP A 157 17.09 4.61 -13.80
N VAL A 158 16.75 4.36 -12.53
CA VAL A 158 15.49 3.71 -12.16
C VAL A 158 14.29 4.49 -12.68
N GLN A 159 13.43 3.78 -13.42
CA GLN A 159 12.14 4.25 -13.89
C GLN A 159 11.05 3.32 -13.40
N ASN A 160 9.86 3.89 -13.24
CA ASN A 160 8.67 3.09 -12.96
C ASN A 160 8.16 2.45 -14.26
N PRO A 161 7.56 1.25 -14.18
CA PRO A 161 6.91 0.63 -15.33
C PRO A 161 5.75 1.50 -15.81
N LYS A 162 5.55 1.54 -17.14
CA LYS A 162 4.41 2.21 -17.76
C LYS A 162 3.36 1.18 -18.10
N ILE A 163 2.16 1.35 -17.57
CA ILE A 163 1.00 0.51 -17.95
C ILE A 163 0.49 1.03 -19.29
N ALA A 164 0.51 0.19 -20.32
CA ALA A 164 -0.03 0.53 -21.63
C ALA A 164 -1.53 0.82 -21.52
N ASP A 165 -2.06 1.74 -22.33
CA ASP A 165 -3.49 2.10 -22.27
C ASP A 165 -4.41 0.89 -22.58
N SER A 166 -3.92 -0.10 -23.33
CA SER A 166 -4.62 -1.37 -23.58
C SER A 166 -4.71 -2.30 -22.36
N GLU A 167 -3.85 -2.10 -21.35
CA GLU A 167 -3.81 -2.90 -20.12
C GLU A 167 -4.47 -2.19 -18.93
N LYS A 168 -4.78 -0.90 -19.09
CA LYS A 168 -5.60 -0.15 -18.16
C LYS A 168 -7.02 -0.70 -18.24
N SER A 169 -7.45 -1.33 -17.17
CA SER A 169 -8.81 -1.82 -17.10
C SER A 169 -9.79 -0.66 -17.11
N THR A 170 -10.60 -0.61 -18.15
CA THR A 170 -11.83 0.17 -18.15
C THR A 170 -12.88 -0.63 -17.40
N SER A 171 -13.32 -0.13 -16.25
CA SER A 171 -14.48 -0.68 -15.56
C SER A 171 -15.69 -0.62 -16.50
N ILE A 172 -16.06 -1.75 -17.09
CA ILE A 172 -17.34 -1.90 -17.78
C ILE A 172 -18.38 -2.11 -16.69
N TYR A 173 -18.94 -1.02 -16.18
CA TYR A 173 -20.04 -1.07 -15.24
C TYR A 173 -21.26 -1.69 -15.95
N ALA A 174 -21.71 -2.85 -15.48
CA ALA A 174 -23.07 -3.32 -15.71
C ALA A 174 -23.94 -2.76 -14.57
N PRO A 175 -24.68 -1.65 -14.77
CA PRO A 175 -25.67 -1.24 -13.79
C PRO A 175 -26.72 -2.35 -13.71
N GLY A 176 -26.97 -2.92 -12.52
CA GLY A 176 -28.15 -3.77 -12.31
C GLY A 176 -27.94 -5.23 -11.92
N CYS A 177 -26.73 -5.70 -11.60
CA CYS A 177 -26.57 -7.05 -11.03
C CYS A 177 -27.37 -7.19 -9.72
N LYS A 178 -28.47 -7.94 -9.78
CA LYS A 178 -29.29 -8.36 -8.63
C LYS A 178 -29.26 -9.88 -8.58
N VAL A 179 -28.96 -10.42 -7.41
CA VAL A 179 -29.14 -11.85 -7.15
C VAL A 179 -30.61 -12.04 -6.76
N ASN A 180 -31.35 -12.81 -7.55
CA ASN A 180 -32.69 -13.28 -7.22
C ASN A 180 -32.62 -14.70 -6.67
#